data_AF-A0A8H2VN60-F1
#
_entry.id   AF-A0A8H2VN60-F1
#
_cell.length_a   1.000
_cell.length_b   1.000
_cell.length_c   1.000
_cell.angle_alpha   90.00
_cell.angle_beta   90.00
_cell.angle_gamma   90.00
#
_symmetry.space_group_name_H-M   'P 1'
#
loop_
_entity.id
_entity.type
_entity.pdbx_description
1 polymer ?
#
loop_
_entity_poly.entity_id
_entity_poly.type
_entity_poly.pdbx_seq_one_letter_code
_entity_poly.pdbx_strand_id
1 'polypeptide(L)'
;MVPPPLDLKKTYSYSDMLLSSRTSPRLSLRKSGYDPNDRGPLSSSSSRFSFNHLIKSPPPSPSLPALVPRHGKPAPSRTPRKCFRGFLWFCGIAMILYFCSNSPWLERPMTAVGWATDSGNHYEMVGESELPDFPTPVIVTDKRGRSKWTVSIPPNHEFPLTPTQYADICSQNMEVAATVADLHSHVHREHTAHYDYYHVDQNFMDVAEAEAHGLLPGIKTKNSVKDGVLVGEKKGDLIDSDICDKTLTFVLETSDAGLGKTLMMLWTAFGLAQKEGRHFFVDDSRWAYGKYTTFFQAPPAPKCRPPPRHEMLPCPHHARHLVVSAATVTHTFGGSFNDYFEDARKMEVYRQKPIFEMARLGYTALFNLSDGDNEYVDRRAAEFRAKTTLDPVDQESGIVVGVHVRHGDRRPFEFQYKDSYIPLTVYSDTARMLLDKKYNHSLPNGGHDTLAQMASAIVLASDDPDVYDSDEFKDVSRAQEQIRLASKNALEAATPQPNTPGPRKFVDDTVGWEGGFYAGMFWSLGKPSGTPKTAVENPETALTPTTEALRLRELVGRAYLMDLTVLGKASDKIVCTVSSTGCRILAVMMGWEKAIDQGGFVNVDGNFDWRGIAW
;
A
#
# COMPACT_ATOMS: atom_id res chain seq x y z
N MET A 1 32.17 -40.71 39.48
CA MET A 1 33.06 -39.54 39.62
C MET A 1 32.32 -38.33 39.12
N VAL A 2 31.92 -37.48 40.06
CA VAL A 2 31.12 -36.26 39.84
C VAL A 2 32.13 -35.11 39.69
N PRO A 3 32.06 -34.29 38.63
CA PRO A 3 32.89 -33.10 38.54
C PRO A 3 32.35 -31.97 39.46
N PRO A 4 33.23 -31.14 40.01
CA PRO A 4 32.94 -30.24 41.13
C PRO A 4 32.12 -28.99 40.75
N PRO A 5 31.42 -28.37 41.71
CA PRO A 5 30.70 -27.12 41.49
C PRO A 5 31.65 -25.92 41.41
N LEU A 6 31.46 -25.09 40.39
CA LEU A 6 32.16 -23.82 40.19
C LEU A 6 31.59 -22.75 41.13
N ASP A 7 32.47 -22.23 41.99
CA ASP A 7 32.25 -21.12 42.91
C ASP A 7 32.44 -19.78 42.16
N LEU A 8 31.37 -18.99 42.03
CA LEU A 8 31.40 -17.65 41.43
C LEU A 8 31.33 -16.59 42.53
N LYS A 9 32.50 -16.27 43.09
CA LYS A 9 32.72 -15.03 43.86
C LYS A 9 33.97 -14.32 43.35
N LYS A 10 33.77 -13.31 42.49
CA LYS A 10 34.33 -11.95 42.68
C LYS A 10 34.05 -10.99 41.50
N THR A 11 33.39 -9.89 41.86
CA THR A 11 33.59 -8.48 41.41
C THR A 11 33.45 -8.07 39.95
N TYR A 12 32.34 -7.37 39.66
CA TYR A 12 32.30 -6.05 38.99
C TYR A 12 31.14 -5.28 39.65
N SER A 13 31.41 -4.27 40.49
CA SER A 13 31.54 -2.84 40.17
C SER A 13 30.37 -2.25 39.36
N TYR A 14 29.70 -1.31 40.03
CA TYR A 14 28.61 -0.43 39.66
C TYR A 14 28.51 -0.03 38.18
N SER A 15 27.34 -0.24 37.59
CA SER A 15 26.76 0.66 36.58
C SER A 15 25.24 0.46 36.56
N ASP A 16 24.55 1.59 36.60
CA ASP A 16 23.12 1.75 36.86
C ASP A 16 22.22 0.93 35.94
N MET A 17 21.34 0.16 36.57
CA MET A 17 20.25 -0.56 35.93
C MET A 17 18.98 0.29 36.13
N LEU A 18 18.63 1.13 35.14
CA LEU A 18 17.35 1.84 35.14
C LEU A 18 16.23 0.88 34.69
N LEU A 19 15.72 0.11 35.65
CA LEU A 19 14.43 -0.56 35.54
C LEU A 19 13.31 0.49 35.55
N SER A 20 12.72 0.78 34.39
CA SER A 20 11.45 1.49 34.29
C SER A 20 10.32 0.60 34.79
N SER A 21 10.16 0.54 36.12
CA SER A 21 8.95 0.04 36.73
C SER A 21 7.92 1.16 36.79
N ARG A 22 6.88 1.04 35.97
CA ARG A 22 5.65 1.85 36.04
C ARG A 22 5.15 1.87 37.47
N THR A 23 5.37 2.98 38.18
CA THR A 23 4.69 3.31 39.42
C THR A 23 3.74 4.45 39.12
N SER A 24 2.45 4.14 39.15
CA SER A 24 1.38 5.12 39.15
C SER A 24 1.58 6.12 40.30
N PRO A 25 1.24 7.42 40.12
CA PRO A 25 1.36 8.37 41.20
C PRO A 25 0.35 8.01 42.29
N ARG A 26 0.84 7.42 43.38
CA ARG A 26 0.07 7.29 44.61
C ARG A 26 -0.11 8.68 45.20
N LEU A 27 -1.29 9.27 45.00
CA LEU A 27 -1.78 10.38 45.82
C LEU A 27 -1.69 9.99 47.29
N SER A 28 -0.79 10.62 48.04
CA SER A 28 -0.72 10.47 49.49
C SER A 28 -1.87 11.24 50.13
N LEU A 29 -3.04 10.60 50.27
CA LEU A 29 -4.07 11.10 51.18
C LEU A 29 -3.56 10.91 52.61
N ARG A 30 -3.20 12.02 53.27
CA ARG A 30 -2.95 12.04 54.71
C ARG A 30 -4.22 11.56 55.43
N LYS A 31 -4.07 10.56 56.30
CA LYS A 31 -5.10 10.15 57.26
C LYS A 31 -5.53 11.36 58.10
N SER A 32 -6.80 11.75 58.03
CA SER A 32 -7.42 12.65 59.00
C SER A 32 -7.58 11.93 60.34
N GLY A 33 -7.25 12.62 61.43
CA GLY A 33 -7.44 12.11 62.80
C GLY A 33 -8.93 11.88 63.10
N TYR A 34 -9.22 10.74 63.73
CA TYR A 34 -10.56 10.34 64.17
C TYR A 34 -10.90 11.07 65.49
N ASP A 35 -11.98 11.85 65.50
CA ASP A 35 -12.53 12.46 66.72
C ASP A 35 -13.57 11.47 67.32
N PRO A 36 -13.35 10.93 68.54
CA PRO A 36 -14.22 9.92 69.13
C PRO A 36 -15.59 10.43 69.60
N ASN A 37 -15.90 11.74 69.46
CA ASN A 37 -17.18 12.31 69.89
C ASN A 37 -18.14 12.68 68.74
N ASP A 38 -17.84 12.32 67.50
CA ASP A 38 -18.73 12.66 66.38
C ASP A 38 -19.84 11.59 66.20
N ARG A 39 -21.05 11.92 66.66
CA ARG A 39 -22.25 11.10 66.40
C ARG A 39 -22.81 11.46 65.03
N GLY A 40 -22.45 10.67 64.02
CA GLY A 40 -22.94 10.82 62.65
C GLY A 40 -24.48 10.70 62.52
N PRO A 41 -25.07 11.29 61.47
CA PRO A 41 -26.51 11.34 61.31
C PRO A 41 -27.11 9.98 60.96
N LEU A 42 -28.25 9.67 61.60
CA LEU A 42 -29.09 8.52 61.32
C LEU A 42 -29.96 8.82 60.08
N SER A 43 -29.67 8.15 58.96
CA SER A 43 -30.50 8.01 57.75
C SER A 43 -30.21 8.93 56.54
N SER A 44 -30.41 8.32 55.36
CA SER A 44 -29.79 8.62 54.07
C SER A 44 -30.59 9.58 53.19
N SER A 45 -30.95 10.76 53.68
CA SER A 45 -31.60 11.79 52.83
C SER A 45 -31.58 13.19 53.45
N SER A 46 -30.38 13.76 53.68
CA SER A 46 -30.21 15.22 53.63
C SER A 46 -28.72 15.59 53.59
N SER A 47 -28.25 16.00 52.41
CA SER A 47 -26.90 16.51 52.21
C SER A 47 -26.83 18.00 52.56
N ARG A 48 -26.35 18.33 53.76
CA ARG A 48 -25.84 19.67 54.07
C ARG A 48 -24.47 19.53 54.74
N PHE A 49 -23.43 19.66 53.93
CA PHE A 49 -22.04 19.70 54.38
C PHE A 49 -21.79 20.99 55.18
N SER A 50 -21.33 20.83 56.43
CA SER A 50 -20.93 21.91 57.32
C SER A 50 -19.44 22.21 57.15
N PHE A 51 -19.09 23.43 56.73
CA PHE A 51 -17.72 23.90 56.48
C PHE A 51 -17.01 24.41 57.76
N ASN A 52 -17.35 23.88 58.93
CA ASN A 52 -16.83 24.38 60.21
C ASN A 52 -15.39 23.94 60.53
N HIS A 53 -14.69 23.21 59.66
CA HIS A 53 -13.29 22.81 59.88
C HIS A 53 -12.27 23.58 59.02
N LEU A 54 -12.69 24.55 58.20
CA LEU A 54 -11.80 25.36 57.36
C LEU A 54 -11.45 26.75 57.93
N ILE A 55 -11.80 27.02 59.19
CA ILE A 55 -11.48 28.31 59.84
C ILE A 55 -10.68 28.07 61.13
N LYS A 56 -9.37 27.93 60.96
CA LYS A 56 -8.26 28.10 61.92
C LYS A 56 -7.00 27.91 61.06
N SER A 57 -6.09 28.86 60.80
CA SER A 57 -5.61 30.05 61.51
C SER A 57 -4.86 30.97 60.50
N PRO A 58 -4.76 32.30 60.75
CA PRO A 58 -4.16 33.28 59.83
C PRO A 58 -2.62 33.41 59.95
N PRO A 59 -1.95 34.04 58.96
CA PRO A 59 -0.48 34.17 58.88
C PRO A 59 0.08 35.22 59.87
N PRO A 60 1.37 35.16 60.22
CA PRO A 60 1.98 36.09 61.17
C PRO A 60 2.18 37.49 60.56
N SER A 61 1.68 38.50 61.26
CA SER A 61 1.80 39.93 60.93
C SER A 61 3.12 40.53 61.45
N PRO A 62 3.60 41.65 60.86
CA PRO A 62 4.94 42.19 61.05
C PRO A 62 5.06 43.07 62.30
N SER A 63 6.24 43.08 62.91
CA SER A 63 6.60 43.95 64.03
C SER A 63 6.86 45.38 63.56
N LEU A 64 6.13 46.33 64.15
CA LEU A 64 6.37 47.78 64.07
C LEU A 64 7.59 48.19 64.92
N PRO A 65 8.41 49.16 64.48
CA PRO A 65 9.36 49.85 65.36
C PRO A 65 8.73 51.09 66.00
N ALA A 66 9.22 51.42 67.20
CA ALA A 66 8.77 52.51 68.05
C ALA A 66 9.21 53.92 67.55
N LEU A 67 8.46 54.93 67.99
CA LEU A 67 8.62 56.36 67.70
C LEU A 67 9.71 57.05 68.56
N VAL A 68 10.67 57.73 67.89
CA VAL A 68 11.28 59.07 68.23
C VAL A 68 12.40 59.11 69.32
N PRO A 69 13.38 60.06 69.30
CA PRO A 69 14.21 60.69 68.24
C PRO A 69 15.74 60.58 68.53
N ARG A 70 16.63 60.96 67.59
CA ARG A 70 17.81 61.85 67.87
C ARG A 70 18.73 62.09 66.67
N HIS A 71 19.03 63.38 66.51
CA HIS A 71 20.25 64.04 66.01
C HIS A 71 20.84 63.70 64.63
N GLY A 72 20.83 64.75 63.81
CA GLY A 72 21.52 64.81 62.53
C GLY A 72 23.04 64.71 62.63
N LYS A 73 23.62 64.30 61.50
CA LYS A 73 25.05 64.31 61.15
C LYS A 73 25.19 64.34 59.61
N PRO A 74 26.36 64.74 59.08
CA PRO A 74 26.51 65.91 58.23
C PRO A 74 26.47 65.61 56.72
N ALA A 75 26.51 66.68 55.92
CA ALA A 75 26.50 66.66 54.46
C ALA A 75 27.54 65.70 53.84
N PRO A 76 27.21 65.03 52.72
CA PRO A 76 28.10 64.06 52.10
C PRO A 76 29.29 64.75 51.42
N SER A 77 30.50 64.31 51.80
CA SER A 77 31.74 64.71 51.14
C SER A 77 31.84 64.07 49.75
N ARG A 78 32.12 64.90 48.74
CA ARG A 78 32.44 64.46 47.38
C ARG A 78 33.82 63.78 47.39
N THR A 79 33.86 62.48 47.12
CA THR A 79 35.08 61.76 46.74
C THR A 79 34.83 60.86 45.52
N PRO A 80 35.86 60.57 44.70
CA PRO A 80 35.68 60.20 43.30
C PRO A 80 35.47 58.69 43.12
N ARG A 81 34.24 58.20 43.30
CA ARG A 81 33.86 56.78 43.03
C ARG A 81 33.57 56.45 41.55
N LYS A 82 33.93 57.33 40.61
CA LYS A 82 33.64 57.12 39.17
C LYS A 82 34.54 56.07 38.51
N CYS A 83 35.81 55.94 38.93
CA CYS A 83 36.75 54.99 38.32
C CYS A 83 36.46 53.53 38.69
N PHE A 84 35.99 53.26 39.92
CA PHE A 84 35.68 51.89 40.35
C PHE A 84 34.44 51.31 39.65
N ARG A 85 33.44 52.15 39.36
CA ARG A 85 32.28 51.76 38.53
C ARG A 85 32.65 51.51 37.07
N GLY A 86 33.57 52.31 36.52
CA GLY A 86 34.10 52.09 35.16
C GLY A 86 34.86 50.77 35.04
N PHE A 87 35.68 50.43 36.03
CA PHE A 87 36.43 49.17 36.05
C PHE A 87 35.51 47.94 36.13
N LEU A 88 34.49 47.97 36.99
CA LEU A 88 33.49 46.90 37.07
C LEU A 88 32.70 46.72 35.76
N TRP A 89 32.39 47.82 35.07
CA TRP A 89 31.69 47.78 33.79
C TRP A 89 32.58 47.20 32.68
N PHE A 90 33.87 47.59 32.67
CA PHE A 90 34.85 47.07 31.72
C PHE A 90 35.12 45.58 31.93
N CYS A 91 35.26 45.13 33.18
CA CYS A 91 35.38 43.71 33.51
C CYS A 91 34.12 42.91 33.11
N GLY A 92 32.93 43.49 33.29
CA GLY A 92 31.68 42.87 32.85
C GLY A 92 31.61 42.68 31.33
N ILE A 93 32.00 43.70 30.57
CA ILE A 93 32.02 43.63 29.09
C ILE A 93 33.10 42.67 28.60
N ALA A 94 34.28 42.68 29.21
CA ALA A 94 35.35 41.75 28.88
C ALA A 94 34.94 40.30 29.14
N MET A 95 34.20 40.02 30.21
CA MET A 95 33.63 38.70 30.49
C MET A 95 32.59 38.29 29.45
N ILE A 96 31.68 39.19 29.06
CA ILE A 96 30.68 38.90 28.02
C ILE A 96 31.37 38.62 26.68
N LEU A 97 32.33 39.45 26.28
CA LEU A 97 33.11 39.24 25.06
C LEU A 97 33.91 37.95 25.11
N TYR A 98 34.52 37.61 26.25
CA TYR A 98 35.26 36.35 26.43
C TYR A 98 34.33 35.13 26.29
N PHE A 99 33.13 35.17 26.86
CA PHE A 99 32.13 34.10 26.72
C PHE A 99 31.51 34.02 25.32
N CYS A 100 31.35 35.15 24.62
CA CYS A 100 30.93 35.17 23.22
C CYS A 100 32.03 34.66 22.27
N SER A 101 33.30 34.92 22.59
CA SER A 101 34.45 34.50 21.76
C SER A 101 34.85 33.05 21.99
N ASN A 102 34.66 32.53 23.21
CA ASN A 102 34.98 31.15 23.58
C ASN A 102 33.76 30.23 23.69
N SER A 103 32.58 30.69 23.26
CA SER A 103 31.43 29.80 23.16
C SER A 103 31.67 28.82 22.01
N PRO A 104 31.65 27.51 22.24
CA PRO A 104 31.68 26.50 21.18
C PRO A 104 30.32 26.42 20.45
N TRP A 105 29.77 27.59 20.09
CA TRP A 105 28.53 27.73 19.33
C TRP A 105 28.71 27.49 17.84
N LEU A 106 29.95 27.34 17.38
CA LEU A 106 30.26 26.77 16.08
C LEU A 106 30.55 25.29 16.28
N GLU A 107 29.72 24.45 15.66
CA GLU A 107 29.85 22.99 15.55
C GLU A 107 29.38 22.17 16.76
N ARG A 108 28.07 22.22 17.03
CA ARG A 108 27.43 21.01 17.59
C ARG A 108 27.45 19.92 16.49
N PRO A 109 28.04 18.75 16.73
CA PRO A 109 27.93 17.64 15.79
C PRO A 109 26.44 17.30 15.62
N MET A 110 25.98 17.28 14.39
CA MET A 110 24.62 16.83 14.07
C MET A 110 24.60 15.31 14.22
N THR A 111 23.73 14.80 15.08
CA THR A 111 23.62 13.37 15.35
C THR A 111 22.21 12.90 15.00
N ALA A 112 22.09 11.74 14.35
CA ALA A 112 20.87 10.96 14.44
C ALA A 112 20.67 10.62 15.92
N VAL A 113 19.46 10.86 16.45
CA VAL A 113 19.18 10.74 17.90
C VAL A 113 18.42 9.46 18.23
N GLY A 114 17.87 8.80 17.22
CA GLY A 114 17.39 7.44 17.38
C GLY A 114 16.70 6.89 16.14
N TRP A 115 16.46 5.59 16.17
CA TRP A 115 15.92 4.83 15.05
C TRP A 115 15.03 3.70 15.56
N ALA A 116 14.11 3.26 14.70
CA ALA A 116 13.16 2.20 15.00
C ALA A 116 13.78 0.82 14.80
N THR A 117 13.62 -0.06 15.79
CA THR A 117 13.96 -1.49 15.68
C THR A 117 12.73 -2.35 15.98
N ASP A 118 12.51 -3.38 15.17
CA ASP A 118 11.47 -4.38 15.40
C ASP A 118 12.07 -5.57 16.16
N SER A 119 11.74 -5.69 17.45
CA SER A 119 12.16 -6.80 18.30
C SER A 119 10.99 -7.73 18.64
N GLY A 120 10.15 -8.04 17.66
CA GLY A 120 9.09 -9.06 17.80
C GLY A 120 8.06 -8.66 18.87
N ASN A 121 7.08 -7.85 18.44
CA ASN A 121 5.98 -7.29 19.23
C ASN A 121 6.32 -6.14 20.19
N HIS A 122 7.59 -5.71 20.28
CA HIS A 122 7.99 -4.54 21.04
C HIS A 122 8.86 -3.60 20.20
N TYR A 123 8.30 -2.43 19.91
CA TYR A 123 9.00 -1.31 19.28
C TYR A 123 9.89 -0.62 20.30
N GLU A 124 11.19 -0.51 19.98
CA GLU A 124 12.17 0.18 20.81
C GLU A 124 12.90 1.23 19.97
N MET A 125 12.82 2.50 20.42
CA MET A 125 13.64 3.58 19.89
C MET A 125 15.05 3.46 20.45
N VAL A 126 16.00 3.07 19.61
CA VAL A 126 17.41 2.93 20.01
C VAL A 126 18.12 4.26 19.73
N GLY A 127 18.75 4.84 20.76
CA GLY A 127 19.52 6.09 20.63
C GLY A 127 20.99 5.82 20.36
N GLU A 128 21.37 5.65 19.09
CA GLU A 128 22.77 5.45 18.67
C GLU A 128 23.24 6.55 17.73
N SER A 129 24.55 6.84 17.75
CA SER A 129 25.17 7.86 16.90
C SER A 129 25.47 7.39 15.47
N GLU A 130 25.44 6.08 15.24
CA GLU A 130 25.72 5.46 13.94
C GLU A 130 24.41 5.14 13.22
N LEU A 131 24.35 5.43 11.92
CA LEU A 131 23.19 5.12 11.10
C LEU A 131 23.19 3.63 10.75
N PRO A 132 22.01 3.01 10.69
CA PRO A 132 21.91 1.60 10.41
C PRO A 132 22.20 1.25 8.96
N ASP A 133 22.64 0.01 8.75
CA ASP A 133 22.91 -0.59 7.45
C ASP A 133 21.67 -1.21 6.80
N PHE A 134 20.47 -0.96 7.35
CA PHE A 134 19.20 -1.40 6.81
C PHE A 134 18.16 -0.26 6.73
N PRO A 135 17.14 -0.39 5.85
CA PRO A 135 16.09 0.61 5.69
C PRO A 135 15.26 0.79 6.96
N THR A 136 15.21 2.00 7.52
CA THR A 136 14.43 2.28 8.72
C THR A 136 14.15 3.77 8.89
N PRO A 137 13.01 4.16 9.50
CA PRO A 137 12.75 5.54 9.90
C PRO A 137 13.69 5.99 11.03
N VAL A 138 14.19 7.22 10.93
CA VAL A 138 15.17 7.81 11.86
C VAL A 138 14.78 9.21 12.30
N ILE A 139 15.07 9.54 13.56
CA ILE A 139 14.91 10.88 14.12
C ILE A 139 16.22 11.65 14.00
N VAL A 140 16.14 12.81 13.34
CA VAL A 140 17.27 13.70 13.07
C VAL A 140 17.05 15.05 13.74
N THR A 141 18.15 15.70 14.14
CA THR A 141 18.09 17.05 14.71
C THR A 141 18.53 18.06 13.67
N ASP A 142 17.64 18.99 13.31
CA ASP A 142 17.95 20.09 12.38
C ASP A 142 19.02 21.03 12.99
N LYS A 143 19.68 21.84 12.15
CA LYS A 143 20.65 22.89 12.53
C LYS A 143 20.12 23.83 13.62
N ARG A 144 18.79 23.98 13.68
CA ARG A 144 18.07 24.80 14.67
C ARG A 144 17.82 24.09 16.00
N GLY A 145 18.27 22.84 16.17
CA GLY A 145 18.04 22.03 17.36
C GLY A 145 16.63 21.45 17.47
N ARG A 146 15.87 21.42 16.37
CA ARG A 146 14.51 20.86 16.33
C ARG A 146 14.56 19.41 15.89
N SER A 147 13.86 18.53 16.60
CA SER A 147 13.69 17.15 16.19
C SER A 147 12.81 17.07 14.95
N LYS A 148 13.27 16.37 13.93
CA LYS A 148 12.54 16.01 12.71
C LYS A 148 12.73 14.52 12.48
N TRP A 149 12.00 13.93 11.54
CA TRP A 149 12.21 12.54 11.15
C TRP A 149 12.34 12.40 9.63
N THR A 150 13.08 11.39 9.20
CA THR A 150 13.30 11.01 7.80
C THR A 150 13.40 9.48 7.73
N VAL A 151 13.46 8.92 6.53
CA VAL A 151 13.79 7.49 6.33
C VAL A 151 15.24 7.38 5.89
N SER A 152 15.99 6.47 6.52
CA SER A 152 17.36 6.13 6.11
C SER A 152 17.31 4.85 5.29
N ILE A 153 17.71 4.92 4.03
CA ILE A 153 17.95 3.76 3.17
C ILE A 153 19.43 3.79 2.76
N PRO A 154 20.22 2.74 3.03
CA PRO A 154 21.63 2.72 2.65
C PRO A 154 21.76 2.87 1.11
N PRO A 155 22.66 3.74 0.60
CA PRO A 155 22.76 4.01 -0.84
C PRO A 155 23.09 2.80 -1.72
N ASN A 156 23.78 1.81 -1.16
CA ASN A 156 24.16 0.57 -1.85
C ASN A 156 23.19 -0.59 -1.61
N HIS A 157 22.08 -0.34 -0.91
CA HIS A 157 21.09 -1.37 -0.64
C HIS A 157 20.37 -1.80 -1.91
N GLU A 158 19.86 -3.02 -1.91
CA GLU A 158 19.16 -3.58 -3.07
C GLU A 158 17.81 -2.88 -3.28
N PHE A 159 17.45 -2.70 -4.54
CA PHE A 159 16.18 -2.12 -4.95
C PHE A 159 15.49 -3.05 -5.96
N PRO A 160 14.16 -3.22 -5.89
CA PRO A 160 13.26 -2.67 -4.87
C PRO A 160 13.47 -3.32 -3.49
N LEU A 161 13.03 -2.65 -2.42
CA LEU A 161 13.08 -3.23 -1.06
C LEU A 161 12.15 -4.43 -0.95
N THR A 162 12.39 -5.36 -0.01
CA THR A 162 11.49 -6.51 0.17
C THR A 162 10.09 -6.04 0.58
N PRO A 163 9.03 -6.83 0.30
CA PRO A 163 7.67 -6.52 0.76
C PRO A 163 7.59 -6.27 2.27
N THR A 164 8.35 -7.04 3.06
CA THR A 164 8.46 -6.86 4.52
C THR A 164 9.08 -5.52 4.88
N GLN A 165 10.23 -5.17 4.30
CA GLN A 165 10.87 -3.86 4.51
C GLN A 165 9.95 -2.69 4.15
N TYR A 166 9.21 -2.79 3.04
CA TYR A 166 8.26 -1.75 2.66
C TYR A 166 7.11 -1.61 3.68
N ALA A 167 6.55 -2.72 4.16
CA ALA A 167 5.52 -2.72 5.19
C ALA A 167 6.04 -2.15 6.53
N ASP A 168 7.24 -2.56 6.93
CA ASP A 168 7.89 -2.13 8.18
C ASP A 168 8.16 -0.63 8.19
N ILE A 169 8.67 -0.07 7.08
CA ILE A 169 8.86 1.39 6.97
C ILE A 169 7.53 2.12 7.15
N CYS A 170 6.45 1.66 6.51
CA CYS A 170 5.15 2.32 6.61
C CYS A 170 4.52 2.20 8.00
N SER A 171 4.66 1.06 8.67
CA SER A 171 4.16 0.86 10.04
C SER A 171 4.94 1.72 11.05
N GLN A 172 6.27 1.66 11.00
CA GLN A 172 7.17 2.38 11.91
C GLN A 172 7.12 3.90 11.71
N ASN A 173 6.90 4.38 10.48
CA ASN A 173 6.79 5.81 10.20
C ASN A 173 5.69 6.49 11.02
N MET A 174 4.54 5.82 11.23
CA MET A 174 3.45 6.40 12.03
C MET A 174 3.86 6.59 13.49
N GLU A 175 4.62 5.64 14.04
CA GLU A 175 5.10 5.68 15.43
C GLU A 175 6.22 6.72 15.62
N VAL A 176 7.17 6.79 14.68
CA VAL A 176 8.22 7.82 14.69
C VAL A 176 7.62 9.22 14.54
N ALA A 177 6.68 9.40 13.61
CA ALA A 177 6.00 10.68 13.41
C ALA A 177 5.25 11.12 14.68
N ALA A 178 4.51 10.21 15.31
CA ALA A 178 3.83 10.48 16.58
C ALA A 178 4.83 10.84 17.70
N THR A 179 5.94 10.11 17.81
CA THR A 179 6.99 10.38 18.80
C THR A 179 7.60 11.77 18.61
N VAL A 180 7.89 12.18 17.36
CA VAL A 180 8.41 13.51 17.09
C VAL A 180 7.36 14.60 17.36
N ALA A 181 6.09 14.36 17.02
CA ALA A 181 5.01 15.28 17.35
C ALA A 181 4.85 15.48 18.87
N ASP A 182 4.99 14.41 19.66
CA ASP A 182 4.99 14.45 21.12
C ASP A 182 6.20 15.22 21.67
N LEU A 183 7.38 15.12 21.06
CA LEU A 183 8.55 15.92 21.46
C LEU A 183 8.32 17.43 21.25
N HIS A 184 7.51 17.82 20.26
CA HIS A 184 7.16 19.22 20.00
C HIS A 184 5.97 19.70 20.82
N SER A 185 5.08 18.80 21.25
CA SER A 185 3.90 19.15 22.01
C SER A 185 4.14 18.99 23.51
N HIS A 186 4.04 20.08 24.27
CA HIS A 186 4.11 20.02 25.74
C HIS A 186 2.87 19.36 26.39
N VAL A 187 1.98 18.79 25.59
CA VAL A 187 0.71 18.17 26.00
C VAL A 187 0.54 16.90 25.18
N HIS A 188 0.63 15.74 25.83
CA HIS A 188 0.27 14.47 25.21
C HIS A 188 -1.17 14.55 24.70
N ARG A 189 -1.34 14.56 23.38
CA ARG A 189 -2.63 14.30 22.74
C ARG A 189 -2.66 12.81 22.43
N GLU A 190 -3.69 12.10 22.87
CA GLU A 190 -3.97 10.78 22.34
C GLU A 190 -4.25 10.94 20.83
N HIS A 191 -3.25 10.66 20.01
CA HIS A 191 -3.32 10.76 18.56
C HIS A 191 -4.20 9.65 18.01
N THR A 192 -5.51 9.86 18.04
CA THR A 192 -6.54 9.09 17.30
C THR A 192 -7.10 9.91 16.13
N ALA A 193 -6.27 10.76 15.52
CA ALA A 193 -6.67 11.51 14.34
C ALA A 193 -6.45 10.63 13.11
N HIS A 194 -7.54 10.13 12.52
CA HIS A 194 -7.52 9.72 11.12
C HIS A 194 -7.08 10.94 10.30
N TYR A 195 -5.86 10.91 9.77
CA TYR A 195 -5.36 11.98 8.93
C TYR A 195 -6.06 11.93 7.57
N ASP A 196 -6.39 13.11 7.03
CA ASP A 196 -6.87 13.24 5.66
C ASP A 196 -5.85 12.65 4.67
N TYR A 197 -6.32 12.20 3.50
CA TYR A 197 -5.47 11.54 2.50
C TYR A 197 -4.21 12.35 2.11
N TYR A 198 -4.35 13.67 1.99
CA TYR A 198 -3.26 14.59 1.64
C TYR A 198 -2.59 15.26 2.85
N HIS A 199 -2.67 14.65 4.02
CA HIS A 199 -2.00 15.17 5.20
C HIS A 199 -0.47 15.24 4.99
N VAL A 200 0.08 16.42 5.26
CA VAL A 200 1.52 16.70 5.21
C VAL A 200 2.02 16.83 6.65
N ASP A 201 2.95 15.96 7.02
CA ASP A 201 3.63 16.05 8.31
C ASP A 201 4.69 17.16 8.26
N GLN A 202 4.56 18.16 9.12
CA GLN A 202 5.49 19.29 9.21
C GLN A 202 6.86 18.89 9.78
N ASN A 203 6.92 17.76 10.49
CA ASN A 203 8.14 17.25 11.12
C ASN A 203 8.91 16.28 10.23
N PHE A 204 8.32 15.88 9.10
CA PHE A 204 9.00 15.07 8.10
C PHE A 204 10.05 15.91 7.34
N MET A 205 11.22 15.33 7.12
CA MET A 205 12.27 15.84 6.27
C MET A 205 12.50 14.84 5.14
N ASP A 206 12.45 15.29 3.88
CA ASP A 206 12.71 14.42 2.73
C ASP A 206 14.17 13.93 2.72
N VAL A 207 14.42 12.74 2.18
CA VAL A 207 15.76 12.12 2.16
C VAL A 207 16.78 13.04 1.50
N ALA A 208 16.42 13.65 0.36
CA ALA A 208 17.33 14.56 -0.34
C ALA A 208 17.61 15.85 0.45
N GLU A 209 16.63 16.34 1.23
CA GLU A 209 16.83 17.48 2.14
C GLU A 209 17.77 17.09 3.30
N ALA A 210 17.58 15.90 3.87
CA ALA A 210 18.42 15.37 4.93
C ALA A 210 19.87 15.16 4.46
N GLU A 211 20.09 14.67 3.25
CA GLU A 211 21.41 14.57 2.63
C GLU A 211 22.04 15.93 2.37
N ALA A 212 21.28 16.89 1.84
CA ALA A 212 21.76 18.26 1.63
C ALA A 212 22.15 18.96 2.95
N HIS A 213 21.56 18.56 4.07
CA HIS A 213 21.92 19.01 5.40
C HIS A 213 23.03 18.20 6.08
N GLY A 214 23.53 17.14 5.44
CA GLY A 214 24.59 16.28 5.98
C GLY A 214 24.10 15.35 7.10
N LEU A 215 22.80 15.11 7.19
CA LEU A 215 22.17 14.23 8.19
C LEU A 215 22.16 12.76 7.74
N LEU A 216 22.13 12.53 6.43
CA LEU A 216 22.20 11.19 5.81
C LEU A 216 23.40 11.09 4.86
N PRO A 217 23.97 9.88 4.69
CA PRO A 217 25.09 9.66 3.79
C PRO A 217 24.60 9.62 2.33
N GLY A 218 24.88 10.67 1.56
CA GLY A 218 24.64 10.66 0.11
C GLY A 218 25.62 9.75 -0.67
N ILE A 219 25.35 9.56 -1.97
CA ILE A 219 26.21 8.76 -2.86
C ILE A 219 27.59 9.42 -3.00
N LYS A 220 28.64 8.78 -2.44
CA LYS A 220 30.03 9.29 -2.47
C LYS A 220 30.76 9.09 -3.81
N THR A 221 30.25 8.25 -4.71
CA THR A 221 30.85 8.00 -6.04
C THR A 221 29.78 7.68 -7.09
N LYS A 222 29.85 8.31 -8.26
CA LYS A 222 28.96 8.11 -9.42
C LYS A 222 28.95 6.68 -10.01
N ASN A 223 29.62 5.71 -9.39
CA ASN A 223 29.96 4.42 -10.00
C ASN A 223 29.29 3.19 -9.35
N SER A 224 28.35 3.37 -8.42
CA SER A 224 27.64 2.25 -7.78
C SER A 224 26.12 2.36 -7.89
N VAL A 225 25.62 2.90 -9.00
CA VAL A 225 24.23 2.68 -9.38
C VAL A 225 24.19 1.27 -9.97
N LYS A 226 23.77 0.27 -9.18
CA LYS A 226 23.29 -0.97 -9.78
C LYS A 226 22.10 -0.57 -10.66
N ASP A 227 22.29 -0.61 -11.97
CA ASP A 227 21.26 -0.34 -12.99
C ASP A 227 20.13 -1.36 -12.88
N GLY A 228 19.23 -1.17 -11.93
CA GLY A 228 17.90 -1.78 -11.97
C GLY A 228 17.13 -1.09 -13.10
N VAL A 229 16.83 -1.81 -14.18
CA VAL A 229 16.14 -1.23 -15.34
C VAL A 229 14.70 -0.93 -14.95
N LEU A 230 14.36 0.35 -14.71
CA LEU A 230 12.96 0.73 -14.59
C LEU A 230 12.33 0.70 -15.98
N VAL A 231 11.16 0.10 -16.05
CA VAL A 231 10.33 0.11 -17.24
C VAL A 231 9.77 1.52 -17.42
N GLY A 232 10.07 2.11 -18.59
CA GLY A 232 9.79 3.53 -18.88
C GLY A 232 11.03 4.43 -18.90
N GLU A 233 12.22 3.91 -18.58
CA GLU A 233 13.47 4.65 -18.71
C GLU A 233 14.01 4.61 -20.15
N LYS A 234 14.35 5.77 -20.74
CA LYS A 234 15.03 5.83 -22.05
C LYS A 234 16.53 5.57 -21.89
N LYS A 235 16.99 4.39 -22.30
CA LYS A 235 18.42 4.07 -22.37
C LYS A 235 19.08 4.85 -23.52
N GLY A 236 19.95 5.81 -23.20
CA GLY A 236 20.89 6.41 -24.17
C GLY A 236 20.91 7.94 -24.26
N ASP A 237 19.81 8.63 -23.96
CA ASP A 237 19.69 10.10 -24.15
C ASP A 237 19.60 10.90 -22.83
N LEU A 238 19.58 10.24 -21.67
CA LEU A 238 19.25 10.87 -20.38
C LEU A 238 20.45 11.08 -19.44
N ILE A 239 21.68 10.82 -19.88
CA ILE A 239 22.89 11.04 -19.04
C ILE A 239 23.04 12.52 -18.67
N ASP A 240 22.48 13.44 -19.47
CA ASP A 240 22.50 14.90 -19.26
C ASP A 240 21.15 15.48 -18.81
N SER A 241 20.18 14.63 -18.41
CA SER A 241 18.87 15.07 -17.94
C SER A 241 18.79 15.17 -16.42
N ASP A 242 18.05 16.17 -15.92
CA ASP A 242 17.81 16.35 -14.50
C ASP A 242 16.96 15.22 -13.91
N ILE A 243 17.14 14.97 -12.61
CA ILE A 243 16.30 14.03 -11.85
C ILE A 243 14.88 14.60 -11.83
N CYS A 244 13.88 13.73 -12.02
CA CYS A 244 12.49 14.13 -11.92
C CYS A 244 12.20 14.79 -10.56
N ASP A 245 11.49 15.92 -10.52
CA ASP A 245 11.17 16.60 -9.24
C ASP A 245 10.25 15.77 -8.34
N LYS A 246 9.29 15.06 -8.92
CA LYS A 246 8.36 14.18 -8.21
C LYS A 246 8.08 12.94 -9.03
N THR A 247 8.04 11.79 -8.37
CA THR A 247 7.82 10.50 -9.03
C THR A 247 6.88 9.61 -8.24
N LEU A 248 6.24 8.70 -8.97
CA LEU A 248 5.54 7.54 -8.42
C LEU A 248 6.10 6.31 -9.15
N THR A 249 6.75 5.43 -8.40
CA THR A 249 7.26 4.15 -8.92
C THR A 249 6.33 3.04 -8.45
N PHE A 250 5.73 2.32 -9.38
CA PHE A 250 4.94 1.14 -9.07
C PHE A 250 5.81 -0.11 -9.15
N VAL A 251 5.95 -0.83 -8.04
CA VAL A 251 6.65 -2.13 -8.01
C VAL A 251 5.64 -3.21 -8.42
N LEU A 252 5.86 -3.75 -9.60
CA LEU A 252 5.03 -4.78 -10.19
C LEU A 252 5.35 -6.12 -9.52
N GLU A 253 4.62 -6.40 -8.45
CA GLU A 253 4.70 -7.65 -7.70
C GLU A 253 3.30 -8.25 -7.48
N THR A 254 3.26 -9.58 -7.32
CA THR A 254 2.03 -10.38 -7.18
C THR A 254 2.21 -11.33 -6.01
N SER A 255 1.77 -10.92 -4.82
CA SER A 255 1.84 -11.75 -3.60
C SER A 255 0.76 -12.84 -3.57
N ASP A 256 -0.42 -12.58 -4.14
CA ASP A 256 -1.57 -13.50 -4.12
C ASP A 256 -1.72 -14.35 -5.38
N ALA A 257 -0.66 -14.46 -6.20
CA ALA A 257 -0.65 -15.05 -7.53
C ALA A 257 -1.62 -14.43 -8.56
N GLY A 258 -2.50 -13.51 -8.18
CA GLY A 258 -3.55 -13.01 -9.05
C GLY A 258 -3.11 -11.83 -9.91
N LEU A 259 -3.21 -11.95 -11.23
CA LEU A 259 -2.88 -10.86 -12.15
C LEU A 259 -3.83 -9.65 -12.01
N GLY A 260 -5.12 -9.91 -11.82
CA GLY A 260 -6.15 -8.86 -11.87
C GLY A 260 -5.99 -7.78 -10.79
N LYS A 261 -5.66 -8.13 -9.55
CA LYS A 261 -5.42 -7.12 -8.50
C LYS A 261 -4.23 -6.24 -8.86
N THR A 262 -3.13 -6.83 -9.29
CA THR A 262 -1.93 -6.09 -9.68
C THR A 262 -2.17 -5.14 -10.85
N LEU A 263 -2.96 -5.54 -11.85
CA LEU A 263 -3.34 -4.64 -12.95
C LEU A 263 -4.20 -3.48 -12.49
N MET A 264 -5.23 -3.74 -11.67
CA MET A 264 -6.06 -2.67 -11.14
C MET A 264 -5.25 -1.71 -10.26
N MET A 265 -4.28 -2.21 -9.48
CA MET A 265 -3.36 -1.40 -8.69
C MET A 265 -2.50 -0.53 -9.59
N LEU A 266 -1.86 -1.14 -10.59
CA LEU A 266 -1.02 -0.45 -11.57
C LEU A 266 -1.78 0.69 -12.26
N TRP A 267 -3.00 0.41 -12.73
CA TRP A 267 -3.80 1.42 -13.44
C TRP A 267 -4.24 2.55 -12.54
N THR A 268 -4.67 2.22 -11.31
CA THR A 268 -5.08 3.24 -10.32
C THR A 268 -3.88 4.09 -9.89
N ALA A 269 -2.71 3.48 -9.71
CA ALA A 269 -1.45 4.18 -9.39
C ALA A 269 -1.02 5.13 -10.50
N PHE A 270 -1.18 4.75 -11.77
CA PHE A 270 -0.94 5.66 -12.89
C PHE A 270 -1.92 6.83 -12.88
N GLY A 271 -3.22 6.56 -12.69
CA GLY A 271 -4.24 7.60 -12.54
C GLY A 271 -3.92 8.60 -11.42
N LEU A 272 -3.48 8.07 -10.27
CA LEU A 272 -3.06 8.87 -9.12
C LEU A 272 -1.81 9.70 -9.44
N ALA A 273 -0.79 9.11 -10.06
CA ALA A 273 0.44 9.81 -10.44
C ALA A 273 0.13 11.01 -11.35
N GLN A 274 -0.74 10.82 -12.35
CA GLN A 274 -1.16 11.88 -13.25
C GLN A 274 -1.94 12.97 -12.54
N LYS A 275 -2.78 12.60 -11.56
CA LYS A 275 -3.54 13.55 -10.74
C LYS A 275 -2.63 14.39 -9.84
N GLU A 276 -1.55 13.80 -9.33
CA GLU A 276 -0.59 14.46 -8.44
C GLU A 276 0.57 15.16 -9.18
N GLY A 277 0.63 15.05 -10.51
CA GLY A 277 1.73 15.57 -11.31
C GLY A 277 3.07 14.86 -11.05
N ARG A 278 3.03 13.57 -10.71
CA ARG A 278 4.20 12.72 -10.51
C ARG A 278 4.56 12.01 -11.81
N HIS A 279 5.87 11.96 -12.14
CA HIS A 279 6.34 11.11 -13.23
C HIS A 279 6.24 9.64 -12.82
N PHE A 280 5.73 8.80 -13.73
CA PHE A 280 5.41 7.41 -13.43
C PHE A 280 6.49 6.45 -13.94
N PHE A 281 6.88 5.48 -13.12
CA PHE A 281 7.81 4.42 -13.47
C PHE A 281 7.27 3.06 -13.01
N VAL A 282 7.66 1.98 -13.70
CA VAL A 282 7.32 0.61 -13.31
C VAL A 282 8.59 -0.17 -13.03
N ASP A 283 8.64 -0.90 -11.93
CA ASP A 283 9.70 -1.87 -11.64
C ASP A 283 9.13 -3.29 -11.74
N ASP A 284 9.61 -4.10 -12.70
CA ASP A 284 9.12 -5.46 -12.94
C ASP A 284 10.04 -6.56 -12.41
N SER A 285 11.07 -6.20 -11.64
CA SER A 285 12.12 -7.12 -11.19
C SER A 285 11.62 -8.28 -10.34
N ARG A 286 10.49 -8.09 -9.64
CA ARG A 286 9.87 -9.09 -8.76
C ARG A 286 8.53 -9.64 -9.26
N TRP A 287 8.19 -9.40 -10.51
CA TRP A 287 6.91 -9.85 -11.00
C TRP A 287 6.90 -11.36 -11.22
N ALA A 288 5.94 -12.06 -10.61
CA ALA A 288 5.89 -13.53 -10.66
C ALA A 288 5.60 -14.08 -12.06
N TYR A 289 5.11 -13.22 -12.94
CA TYR A 289 4.74 -13.52 -14.31
C TYR A 289 5.85 -13.25 -15.33
N GLY A 290 7.01 -12.69 -14.93
CA GLY A 290 8.10 -12.36 -15.87
C GLY A 290 8.27 -10.87 -16.07
N LYS A 291 8.58 -10.42 -17.30
CA LYS A 291 8.83 -8.99 -17.59
C LYS A 291 7.58 -8.29 -18.09
N TYR A 292 7.39 -7.03 -17.70
CA TYR A 292 6.27 -6.19 -18.17
C TYR A 292 6.23 -6.13 -19.70
N THR A 293 7.38 -5.92 -20.34
CA THR A 293 7.50 -5.77 -21.79
C THR A 293 7.19 -7.05 -22.58
N THR A 294 7.07 -8.21 -21.92
CA THR A 294 6.61 -9.45 -22.56
C THR A 294 5.11 -9.39 -22.84
N PHE A 295 4.34 -8.65 -22.04
CA PHE A 295 2.89 -8.57 -22.12
C PHE A 295 2.42 -7.27 -22.73
N PHE A 296 3.12 -6.18 -22.44
CA PHE A 296 2.70 -4.82 -22.78
C PHE A 296 3.80 -4.04 -23.50
N GLN A 297 3.41 -3.07 -24.31
CA GLN A 297 4.32 -2.05 -24.81
C GLN A 297 4.82 -1.18 -23.66
N ALA A 298 6.05 -0.68 -23.78
CA ALA A 298 6.66 0.16 -22.75
C ALA A 298 5.79 1.40 -22.45
N PRO A 299 5.66 1.82 -21.18
CA PRO A 299 4.86 2.96 -20.80
C PRO A 299 5.45 4.25 -21.37
N PRO A 300 4.65 5.33 -21.51
CA PRO A 300 5.13 6.63 -21.93
C PRO A 300 6.29 7.12 -21.05
N ALA A 301 7.49 7.20 -21.62
CA ALA A 301 8.69 7.55 -20.88
C ALA A 301 8.70 9.04 -20.49
N PRO A 302 8.97 9.38 -19.23
CA PRO A 302 9.14 10.77 -18.81
C PRO A 302 10.40 11.41 -19.42
N LYS A 303 10.46 12.74 -19.40
CA LYS A 303 11.61 13.51 -19.95
C LYS A 303 12.80 13.62 -19.00
N CYS A 304 12.66 13.13 -17.78
CA CYS A 304 13.63 13.22 -16.70
C CYS A 304 14.09 11.82 -16.29
N ARG A 305 15.22 11.74 -15.59
CA ARG A 305 15.76 10.48 -15.09
C ARG A 305 15.09 10.08 -13.76
N PRO A 306 14.96 8.77 -13.49
CA PRO A 306 14.47 8.31 -12.19
C PRO A 306 15.39 8.77 -11.05
N PRO A 307 14.85 9.00 -9.85
CA PRO A 307 15.63 9.40 -8.69
C PRO A 307 16.52 8.26 -8.18
N PRO A 308 17.53 8.56 -7.36
CA PRO A 308 18.31 7.55 -6.66
C PRO A 308 17.41 6.62 -5.82
N ARG A 309 17.79 5.34 -5.74
CA ARG A 309 16.94 4.30 -5.12
C ARG A 309 16.69 4.50 -3.62
N HIS A 310 17.64 5.09 -2.91
CA HIS A 310 17.52 5.39 -1.48
C HIS A 310 16.61 6.59 -1.21
N GLU A 311 16.29 7.41 -2.22
CA GLU A 311 15.31 8.51 -2.09
C GLU A 311 13.87 8.05 -2.37
N MET A 312 13.68 6.83 -2.88
CA MET A 312 12.37 6.27 -3.22
C MET A 312 11.71 5.64 -2.00
N LEU A 313 10.65 6.27 -1.46
CA LEU A 313 10.03 5.89 -0.19
C LEU A 313 8.59 5.35 -0.37
N PRO A 314 8.19 4.32 0.38
CA PRO A 314 6.81 3.84 0.39
C PRO A 314 5.86 4.74 1.19
N CYS A 315 6.37 5.39 2.23
CA CYS A 315 5.66 6.28 3.14
C CYS A 315 6.63 7.37 3.62
N PRO A 316 6.16 8.58 3.96
CA PRO A 316 4.76 9.04 3.91
C PRO A 316 4.27 9.38 2.49
N HIS A 317 2.95 9.50 2.30
CA HIS A 317 2.34 9.75 0.97
C HIS A 317 2.88 11.01 0.26
N HIS A 318 3.18 12.06 1.03
CA HIS A 318 3.69 13.32 0.51
C HIS A 318 5.20 13.30 0.19
N ALA A 319 5.89 12.16 0.34
CA ALA A 319 7.30 12.01 -0.05
C ALA A 319 7.50 12.37 -1.53
N ARG A 320 8.66 12.96 -1.86
CA ARG A 320 8.96 13.45 -3.20
C ARG A 320 8.94 12.33 -4.26
N HIS A 321 9.48 11.17 -3.89
CA HIS A 321 9.52 9.96 -4.72
C HIS A 321 8.78 8.83 -4.01
N LEU A 322 7.53 8.61 -4.41
CA LEU A 322 6.64 7.64 -3.79
C LEU A 322 6.80 6.27 -4.46
N VAL A 323 6.86 5.21 -3.65
CA VAL A 323 6.85 3.82 -4.11
C VAL A 323 5.54 3.15 -3.70
N VAL A 324 4.85 2.56 -4.66
CA VAL A 324 3.64 1.80 -4.43
C VAL A 324 3.90 0.34 -4.76
N SER A 325 3.66 -0.53 -3.80
CA SER A 325 3.86 -1.98 -3.92
C SER A 325 2.63 -2.71 -3.39
N ALA A 326 2.53 -4.03 -3.61
CA ALA A 326 1.43 -4.82 -3.07
C ALA A 326 1.43 -4.82 -1.53
N ALA A 327 2.58 -4.59 -0.89
CA ALA A 327 2.71 -4.52 0.57
C ALA A 327 2.24 -3.17 1.16
N THR A 328 2.34 -2.08 0.39
CA THR A 328 2.02 -0.71 0.86
C THR A 328 0.74 -0.15 0.27
N VAL A 329 0.03 -1.01 -0.47
CA VAL A 329 -1.21 -0.67 -1.18
C VAL A 329 -2.28 -0.13 -0.24
N THR A 330 -2.40 -0.66 0.98
CA THR A 330 -3.38 -0.23 1.98
C THR A 330 -3.08 1.16 2.53
N HIS A 331 -1.81 1.57 2.54
CA HIS A 331 -1.42 2.93 2.91
C HIS A 331 -1.70 3.94 1.80
N THR A 332 -1.53 3.53 0.53
CA THR A 332 -1.73 4.42 -0.63
C THR A 332 -3.20 4.50 -1.07
N PHE A 333 -3.93 3.38 -0.96
CA PHE A 333 -5.28 3.25 -1.50
C PHE A 333 -6.31 2.76 -0.46
N GLY A 334 -5.99 2.77 0.83
CA GLY A 334 -6.91 2.32 1.88
C GLY A 334 -8.10 3.24 2.16
N GLY A 335 -8.60 3.21 3.40
CA GLY A 335 -9.80 3.95 3.80
C GLY A 335 -9.74 5.45 3.47
N SER A 336 -8.63 6.12 3.80
CA SER A 336 -8.45 7.55 3.53
C SER A 336 -8.49 7.89 2.03
N PHE A 337 -8.01 7.01 1.16
CA PHE A 337 -8.10 7.18 -0.29
C PHE A 337 -9.56 7.11 -0.76
N ASN A 338 -10.31 6.11 -0.31
CA ASN A 338 -11.73 5.97 -0.66
C ASN A 338 -12.53 7.17 -0.13
N ASP A 339 -12.31 7.57 1.12
CA ASP A 339 -13.01 8.72 1.71
C ASP A 339 -12.74 10.02 0.95
N TYR A 340 -11.53 10.19 0.41
CA TYR A 340 -11.15 11.38 -0.34
C TYR A 340 -11.65 11.39 -1.78
N PHE A 341 -11.57 10.26 -2.49
CA PHE A 341 -11.90 10.19 -3.91
C PHE A 341 -13.31 9.73 -4.23
N GLU A 342 -14.04 9.16 -3.28
CA GLU A 342 -15.46 8.91 -3.47
C GLU A 342 -16.26 10.21 -3.50
N ASP A 343 -17.17 10.35 -4.47
CA ASP A 343 -18.09 11.49 -4.50
C ASP A 343 -19.21 11.27 -3.46
N ALA A 344 -19.04 11.85 -2.27
CA ALA A 344 -20.02 11.78 -1.19
C ALA A 344 -21.42 12.36 -1.55
N ARG A 345 -21.56 13.09 -2.66
CA ARG A 345 -22.85 13.65 -3.13
C ARG A 345 -23.62 12.67 -4.03
N LYS A 346 -22.99 11.56 -4.42
CA LYS A 346 -23.58 10.52 -5.26
C LYS A 346 -23.97 9.31 -4.43
N MET A 347 -24.78 8.44 -5.01
CA MET A 347 -25.24 7.20 -4.38
C MET A 347 -24.65 6.00 -5.11
N GLU A 348 -24.51 4.88 -4.38
CA GLU A 348 -24.17 3.58 -4.96
C GLU A 348 -22.87 3.63 -5.78
N VAL A 349 -22.84 2.94 -6.93
CA VAL A 349 -21.70 2.90 -7.85
C VAL A 349 -21.21 4.29 -8.28
N TYR A 350 -22.09 5.29 -8.39
CA TYR A 350 -21.71 6.63 -8.88
C TYR A 350 -20.72 7.36 -7.96
N ARG A 351 -20.64 6.97 -6.69
CA ARG A 351 -19.60 7.46 -5.77
C ARG A 351 -18.20 7.09 -6.25
N GLN A 352 -18.06 5.93 -6.90
CA GLN A 352 -16.80 5.36 -7.33
C GLN A 352 -16.29 5.92 -8.67
N LYS A 353 -17.05 6.80 -9.33
CA LYS A 353 -16.69 7.33 -10.65
C LYS A 353 -15.29 7.94 -10.72
N PRO A 354 -14.83 8.76 -9.74
CA PRO A 354 -13.48 9.31 -9.80
C PRO A 354 -12.38 8.23 -9.72
N ILE A 355 -12.59 7.18 -8.91
CA ILE A 355 -11.67 6.06 -8.79
C ILE A 355 -11.67 5.22 -10.07
N PHE A 356 -12.85 4.98 -10.65
CA PHE A 356 -12.99 4.33 -11.95
C PHE A 356 -12.26 5.09 -13.05
N GLU A 357 -12.39 6.42 -13.10
CA GLU A 357 -11.72 7.26 -14.10
C GLU A 357 -10.18 7.20 -13.96
N MET A 358 -9.66 7.14 -12.72
CA MET A 358 -8.24 6.91 -12.49
C MET A 358 -7.77 5.56 -13.05
N ALA A 359 -8.50 4.48 -12.76
CA ALA A 359 -8.20 3.16 -13.33
C ALA A 359 -8.35 3.14 -14.87
N ARG A 360 -9.34 3.85 -15.42
CA ARG A 360 -9.53 3.96 -16.87
C ARG A 360 -8.35 4.66 -17.54
N LEU A 361 -7.86 5.76 -16.95
CA LEU A 361 -6.68 6.47 -17.44
C LEU A 361 -5.47 5.54 -17.51
N GLY A 362 -5.22 4.78 -16.44
CA GLY A 362 -4.15 3.79 -16.37
C GLY A 362 -4.30 2.67 -17.41
N TYR A 363 -5.51 2.12 -17.57
CA TYR A 363 -5.79 1.13 -18.61
C TYR A 363 -5.42 1.68 -20.00
N THR A 364 -5.91 2.86 -20.36
CA THR A 364 -5.65 3.44 -21.69
C THR A 364 -4.18 3.74 -21.96
N ALA A 365 -3.40 4.06 -20.93
CA ALA A 365 -2.00 4.43 -21.07
C ALA A 365 -1.04 3.22 -21.01
N LEU A 366 -1.36 2.22 -20.18
CA LEU A 366 -0.44 1.13 -19.82
C LEU A 366 -0.86 -0.23 -20.38
N PHE A 367 -2.10 -0.40 -20.82
CA PHE A 367 -2.61 -1.69 -21.29
C PHE A 367 -2.62 -1.77 -22.81
N ASN A 368 -1.44 -1.62 -23.40
CA ASN A 368 -1.23 -1.88 -24.82
C ASN A 368 -0.51 -3.21 -24.93
N LEU A 369 -1.19 -4.27 -25.38
CA LEU A 369 -0.60 -5.61 -25.48
C LEU A 369 0.62 -5.60 -26.42
N SER A 370 1.52 -6.57 -26.23
CA SER A 370 2.63 -6.81 -27.17
C SER A 370 2.13 -6.98 -28.60
N ASP A 371 2.91 -6.57 -29.59
CA ASP A 371 2.43 -6.41 -30.97
C ASP A 371 1.76 -7.67 -31.53
N GLY A 372 2.31 -8.86 -31.26
CA GLY A 372 1.74 -10.14 -31.71
C GLY A 372 0.41 -10.50 -31.03
N ASP A 373 0.28 -10.24 -29.73
CA ASP A 373 -0.96 -10.51 -28.99
C ASP A 373 -2.04 -9.46 -29.32
N ASN A 374 -1.63 -8.20 -29.52
CA ASN A 374 -2.57 -7.14 -29.88
C ASN A 374 -3.20 -7.37 -31.26
N GLU A 375 -2.39 -7.74 -32.27
CA GLU A 375 -2.91 -8.05 -33.60
C GLU A 375 -3.92 -9.21 -33.58
N TYR A 376 -3.60 -10.27 -32.84
CA TYR A 376 -4.51 -11.40 -32.68
C TYR A 376 -5.84 -10.99 -32.04
N VAL A 377 -5.78 -10.25 -30.93
CA VAL A 377 -6.96 -9.80 -30.19
C VAL A 377 -7.82 -8.85 -31.03
N ASP A 378 -7.20 -7.92 -31.75
CA ASP A 378 -7.91 -6.97 -32.61
C ASP A 378 -8.66 -7.69 -33.73
N ARG A 379 -8.00 -8.65 -34.39
CA ARG A 379 -8.62 -9.50 -35.42
C ARG A 379 -9.78 -10.30 -34.83
N ARG A 380 -9.61 -10.90 -33.65
CA ARG A 380 -10.65 -11.71 -33.00
C ARG A 380 -11.85 -10.87 -32.56
N ALA A 381 -11.61 -9.68 -32.03
CA ALA A 381 -12.69 -8.76 -31.68
C ALA A 381 -13.45 -8.25 -32.92
N ALA A 382 -12.74 -7.97 -34.03
CA ALA A 382 -13.35 -7.60 -35.29
C ALA A 382 -14.18 -8.74 -35.90
N GLU A 383 -13.73 -9.99 -35.78
CA GLU A 383 -14.49 -11.17 -36.22
C GLU A 383 -15.87 -11.25 -35.56
N PHE A 384 -15.94 -11.07 -34.24
CA PHE A 384 -17.22 -11.10 -33.53
C PHE A 384 -18.14 -9.96 -33.96
N ARG A 385 -17.63 -8.74 -34.07
CA ARG A 385 -18.43 -7.58 -34.51
C ARG A 385 -18.91 -7.71 -35.96
N ALA A 386 -18.09 -8.28 -36.83
CA ALA A 386 -18.48 -8.51 -38.23
C ALA A 386 -19.61 -9.55 -38.32
N LYS A 387 -19.56 -10.61 -37.51
CA LYS A 387 -20.62 -11.63 -37.46
C LYS A 387 -21.96 -11.08 -36.98
N THR A 388 -21.96 -10.05 -36.13
CA THR A 388 -23.20 -9.44 -35.63
C THR A 388 -23.77 -8.36 -36.54
N THR A 389 -23.03 -7.92 -37.56
CA THR A 389 -23.47 -6.88 -38.49
C THR A 389 -24.38 -7.48 -39.57
N LEU A 390 -25.59 -6.93 -39.72
CA LEU A 390 -26.53 -7.32 -40.77
C LEU A 390 -26.48 -6.34 -41.96
N ASP A 391 -26.71 -6.85 -43.17
CA ASP A 391 -26.82 -6.09 -44.43
C ASP A 391 -28.23 -6.36 -45.01
N PRO A 392 -29.09 -5.35 -45.28
CA PRO A 392 -28.85 -3.90 -45.39
C PRO A 392 -28.66 -3.14 -44.06
N VAL A 393 -27.88 -2.06 -44.10
CA VAL A 393 -27.54 -1.15 -42.96
C VAL A 393 -28.77 -0.60 -42.21
N ASP A 394 -29.94 -0.60 -42.83
CA ASP A 394 -31.19 -0.11 -42.23
C ASP A 394 -31.76 -1.06 -41.16
N GLN A 395 -31.21 -2.28 -41.01
CA GLN A 395 -31.60 -3.23 -39.96
C GLN A 395 -30.74 -3.07 -38.70
N GLU A 396 -31.35 -3.26 -37.53
CA GLU A 396 -30.59 -3.24 -36.28
C GLU A 396 -29.61 -4.42 -36.26
N SER A 397 -28.34 -4.14 -36.01
CA SER A 397 -27.32 -5.20 -35.91
C SER A 397 -27.45 -5.97 -34.59
N GLY A 398 -27.01 -7.22 -34.63
CA GLY A 398 -26.84 -8.05 -33.45
C GLY A 398 -25.85 -7.44 -32.45
N ILE A 399 -25.86 -7.93 -31.21
CA ILE A 399 -24.90 -7.53 -30.17
C ILE A 399 -24.02 -8.68 -29.75
N VAL A 400 -22.87 -8.36 -29.18
CA VAL A 400 -21.98 -9.34 -28.56
C VAL A 400 -22.18 -9.32 -27.04
N VAL A 401 -22.56 -10.46 -26.46
CA VAL A 401 -22.64 -10.65 -25.01
C VAL A 401 -21.42 -11.45 -24.56
N GLY A 402 -20.50 -10.78 -23.87
CA GLY A 402 -19.36 -11.42 -23.23
C GLY A 402 -19.77 -12.08 -21.92
N VAL A 403 -19.25 -13.27 -21.64
CA VAL A 403 -19.44 -13.99 -20.38
C VAL A 403 -18.06 -14.30 -19.81
N HIS A 404 -17.82 -13.84 -18.59
CA HIS A 404 -16.58 -14.15 -17.87
C HIS A 404 -16.89 -14.95 -16.61
N VAL A 405 -16.54 -16.23 -16.63
CA VAL A 405 -16.69 -17.17 -15.52
C VAL A 405 -15.38 -17.24 -14.76
N ARG A 406 -15.45 -17.10 -13.44
CA ARG A 406 -14.29 -17.27 -12.54
C ARG A 406 -14.57 -18.37 -11.54
N HIS A 407 -13.84 -19.46 -11.64
CA HIS A 407 -13.83 -20.54 -10.64
C HIS A 407 -12.57 -20.45 -9.77
N GLY A 408 -11.93 -21.57 -9.44
CA GLY A 408 -10.62 -21.63 -8.79
C GLY A 408 -10.63 -21.29 -7.30
N ASP A 409 -9.67 -20.49 -6.85
CA ASP A 409 -9.55 -20.10 -5.43
C ASP A 409 -10.49 -18.95 -5.02
N ARG A 410 -11.21 -18.32 -5.95
CA ARG A 410 -12.16 -17.24 -5.64
C ARG A 410 -13.58 -17.77 -5.50
N ARG A 411 -14.33 -17.16 -4.59
CA ARG A 411 -15.74 -17.46 -4.31
C ARG A 411 -16.60 -16.21 -4.48
N PRO A 412 -17.85 -16.35 -4.94
CA PRO A 412 -18.82 -15.27 -5.00
C PRO A 412 -19.00 -14.55 -3.66
N PHE A 413 -19.35 -13.26 -3.71
CA PHE A 413 -19.77 -12.50 -2.52
C PHE A 413 -21.17 -12.88 -2.05
N GLU A 414 -22.03 -13.34 -2.97
CA GLU A 414 -23.38 -13.75 -2.63
C GLU A 414 -23.38 -14.90 -1.63
N PHE A 415 -24.06 -14.72 -0.51
CA PHE A 415 -24.01 -15.63 0.62
C PHE A 415 -24.39 -17.07 0.26
N GLN A 416 -25.36 -17.25 -0.65
CA GLN A 416 -25.83 -18.58 -1.07
C GLN A 416 -24.77 -19.41 -1.81
N TYR A 417 -23.78 -18.75 -2.42
CA TYR A 417 -22.70 -19.38 -3.18
C TYR A 417 -21.33 -19.17 -2.54
N LYS A 418 -21.25 -18.63 -1.32
CA LYS A 418 -19.96 -18.31 -0.67
C LYS A 418 -19.02 -19.52 -0.55
N ASP A 419 -19.58 -20.72 -0.43
CA ASP A 419 -18.85 -21.99 -0.28
C ASP A 419 -18.79 -22.79 -1.59
N SER A 420 -19.35 -22.27 -2.68
CA SER A 420 -19.43 -22.92 -4.00
C SER A 420 -19.22 -21.91 -5.14
N TYR A 421 -19.67 -22.25 -6.35
CA TYR A 421 -19.66 -21.35 -7.50
C TYR A 421 -21.10 -21.02 -7.90
N ILE A 422 -21.27 -19.86 -8.53
CA ILE A 422 -22.54 -19.51 -9.18
C ILE A 422 -22.78 -20.51 -10.32
N PRO A 423 -23.97 -21.16 -10.41
CA PRO A 423 -24.26 -22.11 -11.47
C PRO A 423 -24.10 -21.51 -12.86
N LEU A 424 -23.55 -22.29 -13.80
CA LEU A 424 -23.33 -21.86 -15.18
C LEU A 424 -24.63 -21.46 -15.89
N THR A 425 -25.76 -22.08 -15.51
CA THR A 425 -27.09 -21.73 -15.99
C THR A 425 -27.42 -20.26 -15.73
N VAL A 426 -27.08 -19.71 -14.56
CA VAL A 426 -27.32 -18.30 -14.22
C VAL A 426 -26.62 -17.37 -15.21
N TYR A 427 -25.37 -17.65 -15.58
CA TYR A 427 -24.66 -16.85 -16.58
C TYR A 427 -25.30 -16.97 -17.96
N SER A 428 -25.58 -18.21 -18.40
CA SER A 428 -26.14 -18.47 -19.73
C SER A 428 -27.55 -17.89 -19.89
N ASP A 429 -28.39 -18.00 -18.87
CA ASP A 429 -29.75 -17.49 -18.85
C ASP A 429 -29.77 -15.97 -18.76
N THR A 430 -28.85 -15.38 -17.98
CA THR A 430 -28.67 -13.92 -17.96
C THR A 430 -28.24 -13.41 -19.33
N ALA A 431 -27.30 -14.09 -20.00
CA ALA A 431 -26.88 -13.71 -21.35
C ALA A 431 -28.03 -13.77 -22.36
N ARG A 432 -28.84 -14.84 -22.35
CA ARG A 432 -30.04 -14.98 -23.19
C ARG A 432 -31.09 -13.92 -22.87
N MET A 433 -31.35 -13.68 -21.58
CA MET A 433 -32.27 -12.63 -21.12
C MET A 433 -31.88 -11.24 -21.63
N LEU A 434 -30.59 -10.93 -21.71
CA LEU A 434 -30.13 -9.64 -22.25
C LEU A 434 -30.44 -9.50 -23.75
N LEU A 435 -30.31 -10.59 -24.52
CA LEU A 435 -30.69 -10.63 -25.93
C LEU A 435 -32.22 -10.47 -26.08
N ASP A 436 -32.99 -11.25 -25.32
CA ASP A 436 -34.45 -11.18 -25.32
C ASP A 436 -34.93 -9.78 -24.96
N LYS A 437 -34.40 -9.19 -23.88
CA LYS A 437 -34.77 -7.84 -23.44
C LYS A 437 -34.45 -6.77 -24.49
N LYS A 438 -33.37 -6.95 -25.26
CA LYS A 438 -32.98 -6.00 -26.31
C LYS A 438 -33.90 -6.07 -27.52
N TYR A 439 -34.21 -7.28 -28.00
CA TYR A 439 -34.94 -7.47 -29.27
C TYR A 439 -36.43 -7.78 -29.11
N ASN A 440 -36.94 -7.94 -27.89
CA ASN A 440 -38.37 -7.94 -27.64
C ASN A 440 -38.91 -6.52 -27.77
N HIS A 441 -39.91 -6.36 -28.64
CA HIS A 441 -40.55 -5.07 -28.94
C HIS A 441 -39.61 -4.02 -29.56
N SER A 442 -38.50 -4.42 -30.19
CA SER A 442 -37.54 -3.51 -30.83
C SER A 442 -37.97 -3.02 -32.21
N LEU A 443 -38.84 -3.76 -32.91
CA LEU A 443 -39.33 -3.35 -34.23
C LEU A 443 -40.28 -2.15 -34.12
N PRO A 444 -40.41 -1.29 -35.16
CA PRO A 444 -41.31 -0.14 -35.15
C PRO A 444 -42.79 -0.47 -34.90
N ASN A 445 -43.19 -1.73 -35.16
CA ASN A 445 -44.53 -2.26 -34.87
C ASN A 445 -44.67 -2.85 -33.46
N GLY A 446 -43.66 -2.71 -32.60
CA GLY A 446 -43.58 -3.35 -31.29
C GLY A 446 -43.38 -4.88 -31.37
N GLY A 447 -42.96 -5.40 -32.52
CA GLY A 447 -42.66 -6.82 -32.74
C GLY A 447 -41.25 -7.22 -32.28
N HIS A 448 -40.99 -8.52 -32.29
CA HIS A 448 -39.72 -9.11 -31.91
C HIS A 448 -38.77 -9.21 -33.12
N ASP A 449 -37.56 -8.65 -33.00
CA ASP A 449 -36.54 -8.72 -34.06
C ASP A 449 -35.72 -10.02 -33.97
N THR A 450 -36.25 -11.07 -34.57
CA THR A 450 -35.62 -12.40 -34.60
C THR A 450 -34.32 -12.42 -35.40
N LEU A 451 -34.18 -11.56 -36.42
CA LEU A 451 -33.00 -11.55 -37.28
C LEU A 451 -31.81 -10.96 -36.53
N ALA A 452 -31.98 -9.81 -35.89
CA ALA A 452 -30.94 -9.18 -35.06
C ALA A 452 -30.56 -10.07 -33.86
N GLN A 453 -31.55 -10.75 -33.26
CA GLN A 453 -31.28 -11.72 -32.20
C GLN A 453 -30.46 -12.91 -32.69
N MET A 454 -30.79 -13.51 -33.83
CA MET A 454 -30.03 -14.62 -34.42
C MET A 454 -28.62 -14.21 -34.86
N ALA A 455 -28.44 -12.95 -35.25
CA ALA A 455 -27.13 -12.38 -35.58
C ALA A 455 -26.27 -12.10 -34.34
N SER A 456 -26.87 -12.05 -33.14
CA SER A 456 -26.13 -11.76 -31.90
C SER A 456 -25.24 -12.94 -31.48
N ALA A 457 -24.14 -12.65 -30.81
CA ALA A 457 -23.15 -13.64 -30.43
C ALA A 457 -22.90 -13.64 -28.92
N ILE A 458 -22.70 -14.83 -28.35
CA ILE A 458 -22.20 -15.00 -26.98
C ILE A 458 -20.73 -15.42 -27.07
N VAL A 459 -19.87 -14.79 -26.27
CA VAL A 459 -18.43 -15.06 -26.22
C VAL A 459 -18.02 -15.37 -24.79
N LEU A 460 -17.33 -16.49 -24.57
CA LEU A 460 -16.98 -16.99 -23.23
C LEU A 460 -15.47 -16.87 -22.95
N ALA A 461 -15.14 -16.39 -21.77
CA ALA A 461 -13.84 -16.58 -21.13
C ALA A 461 -14.02 -17.22 -19.74
N SER A 462 -13.20 -18.24 -19.47
CA SER A 462 -13.15 -18.97 -18.21
C SER A 462 -11.73 -19.39 -17.89
N ASP A 463 -11.37 -19.34 -16.62
CA ASP A 463 -10.13 -19.89 -16.07
C ASP A 463 -10.21 -21.40 -15.80
N ASP A 464 -11.41 -21.97 -15.89
CA ASP A 464 -11.68 -23.40 -15.76
C ASP A 464 -11.96 -24.01 -17.15
N PRO A 465 -11.12 -24.96 -17.62
CA PRO A 465 -11.26 -25.57 -18.93
C PRO A 465 -12.57 -26.36 -19.08
N ASP A 466 -13.13 -26.90 -17.99
CA ASP A 466 -14.33 -27.74 -18.04
C ASP A 466 -15.60 -26.92 -18.32
N VAL A 467 -15.58 -25.61 -18.03
CA VAL A 467 -16.70 -24.70 -18.33
C VAL A 467 -16.96 -24.63 -19.83
N TYR A 468 -15.93 -24.76 -20.66
CA TYR A 468 -16.10 -24.73 -22.12
C TYR A 468 -16.72 -26.01 -22.68
N ASP A 469 -16.68 -27.11 -21.92
CA ASP A 469 -17.24 -28.40 -22.33
C ASP A 469 -18.61 -28.67 -21.67
N SER A 470 -19.12 -27.71 -20.89
CA SER A 470 -20.42 -27.79 -20.20
C SER A 470 -21.60 -27.67 -21.19
N ASP A 471 -22.75 -28.23 -20.81
CA ASP A 471 -23.95 -28.19 -21.67
C ASP A 471 -24.42 -26.77 -21.96
N GLU A 472 -24.16 -25.81 -21.07
CA GLU A 472 -24.53 -24.41 -21.22
C GLU A 472 -23.66 -23.66 -22.24
N PHE A 473 -22.40 -24.09 -22.44
CA PHE A 473 -21.39 -23.32 -23.16
C PHE A 473 -20.60 -24.07 -24.25
N LYS A 474 -20.82 -25.37 -24.44
CA LYS A 474 -20.12 -26.17 -25.48
C LYS A 474 -20.24 -25.62 -26.90
N ASP A 475 -21.37 -24.96 -27.20
CA ASP A 475 -21.64 -24.37 -28.52
C ASP A 475 -21.29 -22.86 -28.57
N VAL A 476 -20.75 -22.31 -27.48
CA VAL A 476 -20.41 -20.88 -27.35
C VAL A 476 -18.95 -20.65 -27.77
N SER A 477 -18.72 -19.56 -28.50
CA SER A 477 -17.38 -19.21 -28.98
C SER A 477 -16.46 -18.80 -27.83
N ARG A 478 -15.24 -19.31 -27.81
CA ARG A 478 -14.20 -18.88 -26.87
C ARG A 478 -13.69 -17.48 -27.22
N ALA A 479 -13.36 -16.69 -26.20
CA ALA A 479 -12.79 -15.36 -26.37
C ALA A 479 -11.45 -15.44 -27.12
N GLN A 480 -10.50 -16.24 -26.65
CA GLN A 480 -9.27 -16.56 -27.39
C GLN A 480 -9.01 -18.07 -27.46
N GLU A 481 -8.28 -18.46 -28.49
CA GLU A 481 -7.90 -19.85 -28.78
C GLU A 481 -6.39 -20.03 -29.00
N GLN A 482 -5.61 -18.94 -28.90
CA GLN A 482 -4.17 -18.94 -29.16
C GLN A 482 -3.37 -19.63 -28.06
N ILE A 483 -3.77 -19.45 -26.80
CA ILE A 483 -3.14 -20.11 -25.64
C ILE A 483 -4.24 -20.79 -24.83
N ARG A 484 -4.27 -22.12 -24.86
CA ARG A 484 -5.24 -22.91 -24.11
C ARG A 484 -4.61 -23.45 -22.84
N LEU A 485 -5.28 -23.24 -21.70
CA LEU A 485 -4.94 -23.94 -20.47
C LEU A 485 -5.19 -25.44 -20.66
N ALA A 486 -4.24 -26.26 -20.26
CA ALA A 486 -4.32 -27.69 -20.44
C ALA A 486 -5.29 -28.31 -19.42
N SER A 487 -6.29 -29.05 -19.91
CA SER A 487 -7.08 -29.95 -19.09
C SER A 487 -6.34 -31.27 -18.90
N LYS A 488 -6.65 -31.97 -17.82
CA LYS A 488 -6.13 -33.29 -17.48
C LYS A 488 -6.36 -34.28 -18.61
N ASN A 489 -7.56 -34.28 -19.20
CA ASN A 489 -7.86 -35.12 -20.37
C ASN A 489 -6.92 -34.83 -21.55
N ALA A 490 -6.60 -33.56 -21.81
CA ALA A 490 -5.66 -33.18 -22.86
C ALA A 490 -4.21 -33.58 -22.52
N LEU A 491 -3.81 -33.47 -21.25
CA LEU A 491 -2.48 -33.88 -20.78
C LEU A 491 -2.30 -35.40 -20.82
N GLU A 492 -3.30 -36.15 -20.38
CA GLU A 492 -3.32 -37.61 -20.44
C GLU A 492 -3.29 -38.11 -21.89
N ALA A 493 -4.06 -37.48 -22.79
CA ALA A 493 -4.03 -37.79 -24.22
C ALA A 493 -2.68 -37.47 -24.89
N ALA A 494 -1.97 -36.43 -24.40
CA ALA A 494 -0.64 -36.05 -24.89
C ALA A 494 0.50 -36.88 -24.27
N THR A 495 0.25 -37.62 -23.19
CA THR A 495 1.26 -38.43 -22.51
C THR A 495 1.51 -39.73 -23.27
N PRO A 496 2.77 -40.07 -23.62
CA PRO A 496 3.07 -41.31 -24.33
C PRO A 496 2.61 -42.52 -23.52
N GLN A 497 1.76 -43.38 -24.12
CA GLN A 497 1.37 -44.61 -23.45
C GLN A 497 2.61 -45.50 -23.22
N PRO A 498 2.86 -45.98 -21.99
CA PRO A 498 4.03 -46.80 -21.71
C PRO A 498 3.89 -48.17 -22.40
N ASN A 499 4.64 -48.37 -23.48
CA ASN A 499 4.72 -49.62 -24.24
C ASN A 499 5.56 -50.73 -23.57
N THR A 500 6.00 -50.55 -22.33
CA THR A 500 6.87 -51.52 -21.63
C THR A 500 6.06 -52.50 -20.76
N PRO A 501 6.16 -53.82 -20.99
CA PRO A 501 5.58 -54.82 -20.10
C PRO A 501 6.41 -54.90 -18.81
N GLY A 502 5.89 -54.30 -17.73
CA GLY A 502 6.50 -54.29 -16.39
C GLY A 502 5.55 -53.72 -15.35
N PRO A 503 5.85 -53.85 -14.04
CA PRO A 503 5.04 -53.22 -12.99
C PRO A 503 4.99 -51.70 -13.24
N ARG A 504 3.77 -51.15 -13.29
CA ARG A 504 3.56 -49.71 -13.54
C ARG A 504 4.35 -48.93 -12.50
N LYS A 505 5.31 -48.11 -12.93
CA LYS A 505 5.92 -47.11 -12.06
C LYS A 505 4.78 -46.24 -11.52
N PHE A 506 4.72 -46.02 -10.21
CA PHE A 506 3.82 -45.01 -9.66
C PHE A 506 4.23 -43.66 -10.27
N VAL A 507 3.43 -43.19 -11.21
CA VAL A 507 3.51 -41.84 -11.78
C VAL A 507 2.46 -41.05 -11.02
N ASP A 508 2.86 -39.91 -10.46
CA ASP A 508 1.90 -39.01 -9.82
C ASP A 508 0.84 -38.59 -10.85
N ASP A 509 -0.42 -38.51 -10.43
CA ASP A 509 -1.53 -38.08 -11.28
C ASP A 509 -1.21 -36.71 -11.90
N THR A 510 -1.38 -36.58 -13.22
CA THR A 510 -1.23 -35.31 -13.92
C THR A 510 -2.33 -34.35 -13.48
N VAL A 511 -1.94 -33.22 -12.90
CA VAL A 511 -2.84 -32.15 -12.46
C VAL A 511 -2.95 -31.10 -13.57
N GLY A 512 -4.16 -30.86 -14.07
CA GLY A 512 -4.46 -29.77 -15.01
C GLY A 512 -5.13 -28.60 -14.30
N TRP A 513 -5.71 -27.67 -15.09
CA TRP A 513 -6.39 -26.49 -14.57
C TRP A 513 -7.86 -26.74 -14.15
N GLU A 514 -8.22 -28.00 -13.86
CA GLU A 514 -9.58 -28.39 -13.51
C GLU A 514 -10.11 -27.59 -12.32
N GLY A 515 -11.33 -27.07 -12.44
CA GLY A 515 -11.95 -26.30 -11.39
C GLY A 515 -11.39 -24.88 -11.24
N GLY A 516 -10.53 -24.41 -12.15
CA GLY A 516 -10.12 -23.02 -12.29
C GLY A 516 -8.71 -22.67 -11.80
N PHE A 517 -8.41 -21.36 -11.71
CA PHE A 517 -7.12 -20.86 -11.28
C PHE A 517 -6.97 -20.89 -9.75
N TYR A 518 -5.95 -21.60 -9.26
CA TYR A 518 -5.56 -21.65 -7.85
C TYR A 518 -4.14 -21.14 -7.64
N ALA A 519 -3.95 -20.23 -6.68
CA ALA A 519 -2.64 -19.67 -6.35
C ALA A 519 -1.57 -20.75 -6.05
N GLY A 520 -1.92 -21.80 -5.30
CA GLY A 520 -1.00 -22.89 -4.97
C GLY A 520 -0.48 -23.63 -6.21
N MET A 521 -1.30 -23.78 -7.24
CA MET A 521 -0.90 -24.40 -8.51
C MET A 521 -0.02 -23.46 -9.33
N PHE A 522 -0.35 -22.17 -9.38
CA PHE A 522 0.51 -21.16 -10.03
C PHE A 522 1.93 -21.15 -9.44
N TRP A 523 2.04 -21.20 -8.11
CA TRP A 523 3.34 -21.22 -7.43
C TRP A 523 4.09 -22.54 -7.59
N SER A 524 3.39 -23.65 -7.85
CA SER A 524 4.01 -24.95 -8.11
C SER A 524 4.47 -25.13 -9.56
N LEU A 525 4.00 -24.30 -10.51
CA LEU A 525 4.43 -24.36 -11.92
C LEU A 525 5.96 -24.33 -12.05
N GLY A 526 6.50 -25.35 -12.73
CA GLY A 526 7.92 -25.48 -13.06
C GLY A 526 8.85 -25.91 -11.93
N LYS A 527 8.31 -26.46 -10.82
CA LYS A 527 9.11 -27.16 -9.80
C LYS A 527 9.38 -28.63 -10.22
N PRO A 528 10.59 -29.17 -9.99
CA PRO A 528 10.88 -30.57 -10.26
C PRO A 528 10.10 -31.50 -9.30
N SER A 529 9.64 -32.65 -9.82
CA SER A 529 8.97 -33.70 -9.05
C SER A 529 9.87 -34.18 -7.90
N GLY A 530 9.56 -33.81 -6.66
CA GLY A 530 10.33 -34.23 -5.47
C GLY A 530 10.47 -33.18 -4.35
N THR A 531 10.06 -31.92 -4.55
CA THR A 531 10.06 -30.93 -3.46
C THR A 531 8.92 -31.21 -2.45
N PRO A 532 9.20 -31.27 -1.13
CA PRO A 532 8.17 -31.53 -0.12
C PRO A 532 7.04 -30.51 -0.15
N LYS A 533 5.79 -30.96 -0.01
CA LYS A 533 4.58 -30.11 0.05
C LYS A 533 4.63 -29.07 1.18
N THR A 534 5.41 -29.31 2.24
CA THR A 534 5.58 -28.39 3.37
C THR A 534 6.52 -27.21 3.08
N ALA A 535 7.31 -27.27 2.00
CA ALA A 535 8.12 -26.13 1.54
C ALA A 535 7.30 -25.12 0.71
N VAL A 536 5.98 -25.36 0.57
CA VAL A 536 5.06 -24.61 -0.30
C VAL A 536 4.36 -23.47 0.45
N GLU A 537 4.47 -23.41 1.78
CA GLU A 537 3.67 -22.47 2.58
C GLU A 537 4.38 -21.12 2.85
N ASN A 538 5.69 -21.02 2.67
CA ASN A 538 6.41 -19.77 2.90
C ASN A 538 6.80 -19.08 1.58
N PRO A 539 6.22 -17.90 1.26
CA PRO A 539 6.70 -17.04 0.16
C PRO A 539 8.16 -16.58 0.36
N GLU A 540 8.71 -16.74 1.57
CA GLU A 540 10.09 -16.40 1.93
C GLU A 540 11.13 -17.47 1.55
N THR A 541 10.72 -18.72 1.28
CA THR A 541 11.62 -19.74 0.71
C THR A 541 11.73 -19.57 -0.81
N ALA A 542 12.25 -18.41 -1.21
CA ALA A 542 12.42 -17.98 -2.59
C ALA A 542 13.55 -18.76 -3.27
N LEU A 543 13.27 -20.00 -3.67
CA LEU A 543 14.01 -20.56 -4.80
C LEU A 543 13.65 -19.73 -6.02
N THR A 544 14.65 -19.16 -6.67
CA THR A 544 14.45 -18.42 -7.92
C THR A 544 13.76 -19.34 -8.93
N PRO A 545 12.63 -18.92 -9.52
CA PRO A 545 11.92 -19.76 -10.47
C PRO A 545 12.84 -20.07 -11.66
N THR A 546 12.78 -21.31 -12.15
CA THR A 546 13.51 -21.71 -13.36
C THR A 546 13.00 -20.92 -14.57
N THR A 547 13.82 -20.84 -15.62
CA THR A 547 13.44 -20.18 -16.88
C THR A 547 12.18 -20.80 -17.49
N GLU A 548 12.02 -22.11 -17.36
CA GLU A 548 10.85 -22.85 -17.84
C GLU A 548 9.62 -22.54 -16.99
N ALA A 549 9.77 -22.44 -15.66
CA ALA A 549 8.69 -22.05 -14.75
C ALA A 549 8.15 -20.66 -15.10
N LEU A 550 9.04 -19.70 -15.30
CA LEU A 550 8.68 -18.34 -15.69
C LEU A 550 7.95 -18.33 -17.04
N ARG A 551 8.43 -19.08 -18.03
CA ARG A 551 7.77 -19.15 -19.35
C ARG A 551 6.36 -19.74 -19.28
N LEU A 552 6.13 -20.73 -18.42
CA LEU A 552 4.79 -21.29 -18.20
C LEU A 552 3.86 -20.27 -17.53
N ARG A 553 4.36 -19.54 -16.52
CA ARG A 553 3.62 -18.46 -15.86
C ARG A 553 3.31 -17.33 -16.85
N GLU A 554 4.24 -16.99 -17.73
CA GLU A 554 4.04 -16.02 -18.81
C GLU A 554 2.87 -16.41 -19.71
N LEU A 555 2.79 -17.68 -20.14
CA LEU A 555 1.69 -18.16 -20.98
C LEU A 555 0.34 -18.08 -20.27
N VAL A 556 0.27 -18.44 -18.98
CA VAL A 556 -0.95 -18.31 -18.16
C VAL A 556 -1.40 -16.85 -18.08
N GLY A 557 -0.48 -15.93 -17.82
CA GLY A 557 -0.76 -14.50 -17.79
C GLY A 557 -1.24 -13.98 -19.15
N ARG A 558 -0.56 -14.34 -20.24
CA ARG A 558 -0.92 -13.91 -21.60
C ARG A 558 -2.30 -14.41 -22.02
N ALA A 559 -2.61 -15.67 -21.76
CA ALA A 559 -3.93 -16.23 -22.03
C ALA A 559 -5.04 -15.42 -21.34
N TYR A 560 -4.89 -15.17 -20.04
CA TYR A 560 -5.85 -14.41 -19.25
C TYR A 560 -6.02 -12.96 -19.76
N LEU A 561 -4.92 -12.29 -20.13
CA LEU A 561 -4.98 -10.94 -20.69
C LEU A 561 -5.71 -10.91 -22.04
N MET A 562 -5.42 -11.86 -22.93
CA MET A 562 -6.08 -11.93 -24.24
C MET A 562 -7.57 -12.22 -24.08
N ASP A 563 -7.96 -13.13 -23.18
CA ASP A 563 -9.35 -13.41 -22.84
C ASP A 563 -10.11 -12.14 -22.43
N LEU A 564 -9.56 -11.41 -21.44
CA LEU A 564 -10.17 -10.15 -20.99
C LEU A 564 -10.21 -9.09 -22.08
N THR A 565 -9.17 -9.00 -22.91
CA THR A 565 -9.09 -7.96 -23.95
C THR A 565 -10.06 -8.22 -25.09
N VAL A 566 -10.23 -9.48 -25.51
CA VAL A 566 -11.26 -9.84 -26.50
C VAL A 566 -12.64 -9.52 -25.95
N LEU A 567 -12.95 -9.93 -24.71
CA LEU A 567 -14.24 -9.61 -24.10
C LEU A 567 -14.46 -8.10 -23.98
N GLY A 568 -13.48 -7.35 -23.48
CA GLY A 568 -13.56 -5.90 -23.29
C GLY A 568 -13.68 -5.12 -24.60
N LYS A 569 -13.02 -5.55 -25.68
CA LYS A 569 -13.13 -4.92 -26.99
C LYS A 569 -14.41 -5.35 -27.70
N ALA A 570 -14.71 -6.64 -27.80
CA ALA A 570 -15.78 -7.15 -28.65
C ALA A 570 -17.18 -6.91 -28.07
N SER A 571 -17.34 -6.96 -26.74
CA SER A 571 -18.65 -7.09 -26.11
C SER A 571 -19.41 -5.77 -25.96
N ASP A 572 -20.72 -5.83 -26.16
CA ASP A 572 -21.68 -4.77 -25.85
C ASP A 572 -22.23 -4.86 -24.43
N LYS A 573 -22.41 -6.09 -23.96
CA LYS A 573 -22.78 -6.44 -22.60
C LYS A 573 -21.79 -7.46 -22.06
N ILE A 574 -21.44 -7.39 -20.79
CA ILE A 574 -20.59 -8.38 -20.11
C ILE A 574 -21.32 -8.90 -18.89
N VAL A 575 -21.49 -10.22 -18.82
CA VAL A 575 -22.03 -10.95 -17.68
C VAL A 575 -20.88 -11.59 -16.91
N CYS A 576 -20.73 -11.22 -15.64
CA CYS A 576 -19.65 -11.76 -14.81
C CYS A 576 -19.93 -11.62 -13.30
N THR A 577 -18.99 -12.06 -12.47
CA THR A 577 -19.07 -12.00 -11.01
C THR A 577 -18.15 -10.93 -10.43
N VAL A 578 -18.71 -9.92 -9.75
CA VAL A 578 -17.95 -8.76 -9.28
C VAL A 578 -16.89 -9.10 -8.20
N SER A 579 -17.04 -10.23 -7.50
CA SER A 579 -15.98 -10.80 -6.64
C SER A 579 -14.66 -11.02 -7.38
N SER A 580 -14.71 -11.37 -8.66
CA SER A 580 -13.52 -11.47 -9.51
C SER A 580 -13.01 -10.09 -9.91
N THR A 581 -11.71 -9.84 -9.67
CA THR A 581 -11.07 -8.62 -10.19
C THR A 581 -11.08 -8.58 -11.72
N GLY A 582 -11.09 -9.73 -12.40
CA GLY A 582 -11.26 -9.79 -13.85
C GLY A 582 -12.56 -9.15 -14.33
N CYS A 583 -13.66 -9.46 -13.65
CA CYS A 583 -14.97 -8.85 -13.92
C CYS A 583 -14.93 -7.32 -13.72
N ARG A 584 -14.36 -6.86 -12.59
CA ARG A 584 -14.18 -5.42 -12.33
C ARG A 584 -13.30 -4.71 -13.36
N ILE A 585 -12.25 -5.38 -13.83
CA ILE A 585 -11.39 -4.89 -14.90
C ILE A 585 -12.16 -4.76 -16.21
N LEU A 586 -13.00 -5.73 -16.57
CA LEU A 586 -13.81 -5.67 -17.79
C LEU A 586 -14.71 -4.43 -17.81
N ALA A 587 -15.28 -4.04 -16.67
CA ALA A 587 -16.00 -2.76 -16.57
C ALA A 587 -15.11 -1.57 -16.94
N VAL A 588 -13.88 -1.51 -16.40
CA VAL A 588 -12.90 -0.46 -16.73
C VAL A 588 -12.52 -0.50 -18.22
N MET A 589 -12.37 -1.68 -18.82
CA MET A 589 -12.09 -1.85 -20.26
C MET A 589 -13.24 -1.38 -21.15
N MET A 590 -14.49 -1.57 -20.74
CA MET A 590 -15.67 -1.05 -21.44
C MET A 590 -15.79 0.48 -21.30
N GLY A 591 -15.35 1.05 -20.18
CA GLY A 591 -15.47 2.47 -19.85
C GLY A 591 -16.79 2.82 -19.15
N TRP A 592 -16.82 3.96 -18.45
CA TRP A 592 -17.91 4.31 -17.53
C TRP A 592 -19.28 4.36 -18.20
N GLU A 593 -19.37 5.04 -19.34
CA GLU A 593 -20.62 5.24 -20.07
C GLU A 593 -21.22 3.90 -20.51
N LYS A 594 -20.41 3.05 -21.18
CA LYS A 594 -20.87 1.75 -21.66
C LYS A 594 -21.15 0.80 -20.51
N ALA A 595 -20.25 0.69 -19.53
CA ALA A 595 -20.35 -0.26 -18.44
C ALA A 595 -21.48 0.09 -17.46
N ILE A 596 -21.52 1.34 -16.98
CA ILE A 596 -22.37 1.76 -15.87
C ILE A 596 -23.62 2.49 -16.39
N ASP A 597 -23.45 3.60 -17.11
CA ASP A 597 -24.59 4.46 -17.50
C ASP A 597 -25.56 3.72 -18.45
N GLN A 598 -25.03 2.90 -19.38
CA GLN A 598 -25.81 2.08 -20.32
C GLN A 598 -26.11 0.66 -19.78
N GLY A 599 -25.66 0.33 -18.56
CA GLY A 599 -25.79 -1.01 -17.98
C GLY A 599 -25.12 -2.11 -18.81
N GLY A 600 -23.97 -1.81 -19.40
CA GLY A 600 -23.11 -2.73 -20.15
C GLY A 600 -22.54 -3.85 -19.28
N PHE A 601 -22.20 -3.51 -18.04
CA PHE A 601 -21.64 -4.40 -17.05
C PHE A 601 -22.77 -5.01 -16.19
N VAL A 602 -22.91 -6.33 -16.25
CA VAL A 602 -24.00 -7.07 -15.61
C VAL A 602 -23.41 -8.05 -14.60
N ASN A 603 -23.61 -7.76 -13.32
CA ASN A 603 -23.16 -8.61 -12.22
C ASN A 603 -24.21 -9.70 -11.92
N VAL A 604 -23.77 -10.96 -11.81
CA VAL A 604 -24.60 -12.09 -11.34
C VAL A 604 -24.25 -12.54 -9.92
N ASP A 605 -23.32 -11.85 -9.27
CA ASP A 605 -22.87 -12.12 -7.89
C ASP A 605 -23.59 -11.18 -6.92
N GLY A 606 -24.87 -11.44 -6.66
CA GLY A 606 -25.72 -10.67 -5.74
C GLY A 606 -25.89 -9.17 -6.09
N ASN A 607 -26.38 -8.41 -5.11
CA ASN A 607 -26.64 -6.96 -5.24
C ASN A 607 -25.41 -6.10 -4.93
N PHE A 608 -24.26 -6.47 -5.50
CA PHE A 608 -23.01 -5.74 -5.31
C PHE A 608 -22.67 -4.90 -6.54
N ASP A 609 -22.39 -3.63 -6.31
CA ASP A 609 -21.96 -2.69 -7.35
C ASP A 609 -20.49 -2.85 -7.70
N TRP A 610 -20.10 -2.27 -8.83
CA TRP A 610 -18.69 -2.08 -9.14
C TRP A 610 -18.00 -1.27 -8.04
N ARG A 611 -16.86 -1.78 -7.59
CA ARG A 611 -15.89 -1.07 -6.75
C ARG A 611 -14.52 -1.32 -7.33
N GLY A 612 -13.57 -0.42 -7.08
CA GLY A 612 -12.17 -0.56 -7.51
C GLY A 612 -11.50 -1.78 -6.89
N ILE A 613 -10.43 -1.58 -6.12
CA ILE A 613 -9.84 -2.68 -5.36
C ILE A 613 -10.53 -2.75 -4.00
N ALA A 614 -10.88 -3.97 -3.60
CA ALA A 614 -11.20 -4.23 -2.21
C ALA A 614 -9.84 -4.45 -1.55
N TRP A 615 -9.36 -3.40 -0.91
CA TRP A 615 -7.98 -3.27 -0.40
C TRP A 615 -7.73 -4.16 0.80
#